data_AF-A0A2D4G269-F1
#
_entry.id   AF-A0A2D4G269-F1
#
_cell.length_a   1.000
_cell.length_b   1.000
_cell.length_c   1.000
_cell.angle_alpha   90.00
_cell.angle_beta   90.00
_cell.angle_gamma   90.00
#
_symmetry.space_group_name_H-M   'P 1'
#
loop_
_entity.id
_entity.type
_entity.pdbx_description
1 polymer ?
#
loop_
_entity_poly.entity_id
_entity_poly.type
_entity_poly.pdbx_seq_one_letter_code
_entity_poly.pdbx_strand_id
1 'polypeptide(L)'
;SRIKKEAESSSVESASGLFIDWLELLDPEVVSSCPDLQQKLLFSRDKGKDSSESEPPSFRPYLLALLTHQSSWTTLHRCIRTLLCRSQECSFDPTASLDFLWACIHMPRIWQGRDQRIPQKRREEFVLRPKTPELLSLVELILAES
;
A
#
# COMPACT_ATOMS: atom_id res chain seq x y z
N SER A 1 -18.93 -31.96 -6.50
CA SER A 1 -18.95 -30.65 -5.81
C SER A 1 -17.91 -29.64 -6.32
N ARG A 2 -17.36 -29.80 -7.53
CA ARG A 2 -16.35 -28.91 -8.12
C ARG A 2 -16.96 -27.67 -8.80
N ILE A 3 -18.09 -27.89 -9.49
CA ILE A 3 -18.86 -26.87 -10.22
C ILE A 3 -19.45 -25.78 -9.30
N LYS A 4 -19.78 -26.13 -8.05
CA LYS A 4 -20.30 -25.16 -7.07
C LYS A 4 -19.21 -24.24 -6.52
N LYS A 5 -17.95 -24.71 -6.51
CA LYS A 5 -16.78 -23.97 -6.02
C LYS A 5 -16.29 -22.91 -7.03
N GLU A 6 -16.41 -23.19 -8.34
CA GLU A 6 -16.10 -22.23 -9.42
C GLU A 6 -17.17 -21.13 -9.58
N ALA A 7 -18.44 -21.45 -9.34
CA ALA A 7 -19.52 -20.46 -9.38
C ALA A 7 -19.44 -19.48 -8.19
N GLU A 8 -19.04 -19.95 -7.00
CA GLU A 8 -18.81 -19.09 -5.83
C GLU A 8 -17.54 -18.23 -5.99
N SER A 9 -16.45 -18.74 -6.58
CA SER A 9 -15.24 -17.95 -6.79
C SER A 9 -15.43 -16.80 -7.78
N SER A 10 -16.13 -17.04 -8.91
CA SER A 10 -16.40 -16.01 -9.91
C SER A 10 -17.35 -14.90 -9.42
N SER A 11 -18.29 -15.23 -8.52
CA SER A 11 -19.18 -14.25 -7.89
C SER A 11 -18.44 -13.38 -6.87
N VAL A 12 -17.49 -13.94 -6.11
CA VAL A 12 -16.70 -13.19 -5.12
C VAL A 12 -15.68 -12.29 -5.81
N GLU A 13 -15.05 -12.75 -6.90
CA GLU A 13 -14.17 -11.92 -7.74
C GLU A 13 -14.92 -10.72 -8.34
N SER A 14 -16.14 -10.94 -8.87
CA SER A 14 -16.99 -9.86 -9.38
C SER A 14 -17.42 -8.87 -8.30
N ALA A 15 -17.73 -9.34 -7.09
CA ALA A 15 -18.08 -8.49 -5.96
C ALA A 15 -16.87 -7.72 -5.41
N SER A 16 -15.67 -8.30 -5.51
CA SER A 16 -14.43 -7.66 -5.07
C SER A 16 -14.08 -6.46 -5.95
N GLY A 17 -14.20 -6.59 -7.28
CA GLY A 17 -14.01 -5.47 -8.21
C GLY A 17 -14.96 -4.31 -7.92
N LEU A 18 -16.26 -4.62 -7.76
CA LEU A 18 -17.25 -3.60 -7.41
C LEU A 18 -16.94 -2.92 -6.08
N PHE A 19 -16.51 -3.66 -5.05
CA PHE A 19 -16.09 -3.07 -3.78
C PHE A 19 -14.92 -2.11 -3.94
N ILE A 20 -13.95 -2.44 -4.80
CA ILE A 20 -12.82 -1.56 -5.12
C ILE A 20 -13.30 -0.29 -5.83
N ASP A 21 -14.24 -0.39 -6.78
CA ASP A 21 -14.82 0.78 -7.45
C ASP A 21 -15.52 1.72 -6.44
N TRP A 22 -16.27 1.15 -5.49
CA TRP A 22 -16.88 1.94 -4.40
C TRP A 22 -15.83 2.55 -3.48
N LEU A 23 -14.74 1.82 -3.19
CA LEU A 23 -13.67 2.31 -2.35
C LEU A 23 -12.93 3.49 -3.01
N GLU A 24 -12.63 3.43 -4.30
CA GLU A 24 -12.03 4.56 -5.04
C GLU A 24 -12.97 5.78 -5.05
N LEU A 25 -14.28 5.56 -5.25
CA LEU A 25 -15.27 6.64 -5.26
C LEU A 25 -15.40 7.34 -3.90
N LEU A 26 -15.33 6.59 -2.81
CA LEU A 26 -15.55 7.08 -1.44
C LEU A 26 -14.27 7.56 -0.75
N ASP A 27 -13.12 6.93 -1.05
CA ASP A 27 -11.82 7.21 -0.46
C ASP A 27 -10.71 7.26 -1.53
N PRO A 28 -10.56 8.39 -2.24
CA PRO A 28 -9.58 8.52 -3.32
C PRO A 28 -8.12 8.47 -2.85
N GLU A 29 -7.84 8.64 -1.55
CA GLU A 29 -6.50 8.43 -0.99
C GLU A 29 -6.26 6.97 -0.54
N VAL A 30 -7.25 6.10 -0.66
CA VAL A 30 -7.23 4.66 -0.30
C VAL A 30 -7.02 4.37 1.20
N VAL A 31 -6.45 5.29 1.97
CA VAL A 31 -6.10 5.14 3.40
C VAL A 31 -6.59 6.31 4.27
N SER A 32 -7.61 7.07 3.84
CA SER A 32 -8.07 8.25 4.60
C SER A 32 -9.09 7.90 5.69
N SER A 33 -10.00 6.95 5.42
CA SER A 33 -11.16 6.69 6.29
C SER A 33 -10.83 5.79 7.48
N CYS A 34 -10.07 4.71 7.26
CA CYS A 34 -9.66 3.76 8.29
C CYS A 34 -8.22 3.29 8.03
N PRO A 35 -7.21 4.12 8.35
CA PRO A 35 -5.83 3.93 7.91
C PRO A 35 -5.24 2.58 8.34
N ASP A 36 -5.54 2.12 9.56
CA ASP A 36 -5.00 0.83 10.04
C ASP A 36 -5.56 -0.37 9.27
N LEU A 37 -6.86 -0.36 8.95
CA LEU A 37 -7.49 -1.45 8.19
C LEU A 37 -7.09 -1.42 6.72
N GLN A 38 -7.03 -0.23 6.13
CA GLN A 38 -6.67 -0.04 4.73
C GLN A 38 -5.18 -0.34 4.49
N GLN A 39 -4.29 0.02 5.41
CA GLN A 39 -2.90 -0.41 5.33
C GLN A 39 -2.74 -1.91 5.51
N LYS A 40 -3.56 -2.57 6.34
CA LYS A 40 -3.58 -4.04 6.38
C LYS A 40 -4.04 -4.61 5.04
N LEU A 41 -5.10 -4.09 4.43
CA LEU A 41 -5.56 -4.55 3.12
C LEU A 41 -4.44 -4.51 2.06
N LEU A 42 -3.69 -3.40 2.04
CA LEU A 42 -2.61 -3.14 1.08
C LEU A 42 -1.34 -3.95 1.35
N PHE A 43 -0.93 -4.00 2.61
CA PHE A 43 0.42 -4.42 2.98
C PHE A 43 0.45 -5.67 3.84
N SER A 44 -0.66 -6.24 4.32
CA SER A 44 -0.57 -7.45 5.15
C SER A 44 -0.31 -8.69 4.29
N ARG A 45 0.58 -9.54 4.80
CA ARG A 45 0.83 -10.86 4.23
C ARG A 45 -0.41 -11.72 4.39
N ASP A 46 -0.87 -12.35 3.30
CA ASP A 46 -1.94 -13.33 3.40
C ASP A 46 -1.41 -14.57 4.15
N LYS A 47 -2.03 -14.88 5.29
CA LYS A 47 -1.74 -16.09 6.08
C LYS A 47 -2.82 -17.15 5.86
N GLY A 48 -3.35 -17.24 4.63
CA GLY A 48 -4.23 -18.30 4.20
C GLY A 48 -3.64 -19.68 4.49
N LYS A 49 -4.44 -20.54 5.15
CA LYS A 49 -4.07 -21.88 5.62
C LYS A 49 -3.49 -22.76 4.52
N ASP A 50 -2.32 -23.34 4.79
CA ASP A 50 -1.84 -24.62 4.28
C ASP A 50 -1.88 -24.86 2.76
N SER A 51 -1.20 -24.02 1.97
CA SER A 51 -0.55 -24.46 0.73
C SER A 51 0.32 -23.35 0.16
N SER A 52 1.48 -23.75 -0.35
CA SER A 52 2.35 -23.13 -1.35
C SER A 52 1.81 -21.85 -2.02
N GLU A 53 2.63 -20.79 -2.04
CA GLU A 53 2.48 -19.62 -2.92
C GLU A 53 1.04 -19.04 -2.94
N SER A 54 0.63 -18.44 -1.81
CA SER A 54 -0.58 -17.64 -1.79
C SER A 54 -0.33 -16.37 -2.60
N GLU A 55 -0.72 -16.41 -3.88
CA GLU A 55 -0.68 -15.25 -4.78
C GLU A 55 -1.34 -14.04 -4.10
N PRO A 56 -0.77 -12.83 -4.26
CA PRO A 56 -1.36 -11.63 -3.70
C PRO A 56 -2.77 -11.43 -4.28
N PRO A 57 -3.70 -10.85 -3.51
CA PRO A 57 -5.03 -10.55 -4.01
C PRO A 57 -4.94 -9.70 -5.29
N SER A 58 -5.70 -10.08 -6.31
CA SER A 58 -5.63 -9.50 -7.67
C SER A 58 -5.85 -7.98 -7.72
N PHE A 59 -6.54 -7.41 -6.73
CA PHE A 59 -6.79 -5.98 -6.62
C PHE A 59 -5.64 -5.17 -6.00
N ARG A 60 -4.67 -5.82 -5.34
CA ARG A 60 -3.62 -5.14 -4.56
C ARG A 60 -2.71 -4.25 -5.43
N PRO A 61 -2.22 -4.68 -6.60
CA PRO A 61 -1.41 -3.81 -7.46
C PRO A 61 -2.14 -2.53 -7.88
N TYR A 62 -3.44 -2.65 -8.16
CA TYR A 62 -4.27 -1.49 -8.52
C TYR A 62 -4.44 -0.53 -7.35
N LEU A 63 -4.73 -1.03 -6.14
CA LEU A 63 -4.85 -0.18 -4.96
C LEU A 63 -3.53 0.50 -4.58
N LEU A 64 -2.38 -0.17 -4.75
CA LEU A 64 -1.06 0.43 -4.56
C LEU A 64 -0.78 1.52 -5.61
N ALA A 65 -1.21 1.31 -6.86
CA ALA A 65 -1.18 2.35 -7.88
C ALA A 65 -2.04 3.54 -7.48
N LEU A 66 -3.27 3.34 -7.02
CA LEU A 66 -4.12 4.43 -6.53
C LEU A 66 -3.48 5.18 -5.36
N LEU A 67 -2.98 4.47 -4.35
CA LEU A 67 -2.29 5.06 -3.21
C LEU A 67 -1.12 5.93 -3.69
N THR A 68 -0.25 5.41 -4.55
CA THR A 68 0.93 6.13 -5.06
C THR A 68 0.56 7.27 -6.02
N HIS A 69 -0.54 7.18 -6.76
CA HIS A 69 -0.91 8.13 -7.79
C HIS A 69 -1.88 9.24 -7.33
N GLN A 70 -2.75 8.96 -6.39
CA GLN A 70 -3.85 9.84 -6.00
C GLN A 70 -3.70 10.45 -4.60
N SER A 71 -2.89 9.84 -3.72
CA SER A 71 -2.74 10.34 -2.35
C SER A 71 -1.91 11.61 -2.25
N SER A 72 -2.25 12.42 -1.23
CA SER A 72 -1.43 13.53 -0.76
C SER A 72 -0.07 13.07 -0.23
N TRP A 73 0.88 13.99 -0.19
CA TRP A 73 2.22 13.72 0.34
C TRP A 73 2.20 13.33 1.83
N THR A 74 1.36 13.98 2.62
CA THR A 74 1.21 13.68 4.05
C THR A 74 0.77 12.23 4.27
N THR A 75 -0.15 11.75 3.44
CA THR A 75 -0.61 10.37 3.44
C THR A 75 0.48 9.39 3.01
N LEU A 76 1.18 9.65 1.91
CA LEU A 76 2.30 8.81 1.46
C LEU A 76 3.40 8.72 2.51
N HIS A 77 3.82 9.86 3.06
CA HIS A 77 4.87 9.90 4.08
C HIS A 77 4.47 9.15 5.35
N ARG A 78 3.20 9.24 5.77
CA ARG A 78 2.66 8.45 6.88
C ARG A 78 2.70 6.95 6.59
N CYS A 79 2.33 6.51 5.39
CA CYS A 79 2.44 5.11 4.99
C CYS A 79 3.89 4.63 5.02
N ILE A 80 4.81 5.39 4.43
CA ILE A 80 6.26 5.08 4.45
C ILE A 80 6.77 4.96 5.88
N ARG A 81 6.44 5.91 6.76
CA ARG A 81 6.85 5.84 8.17
C ARG A 81 6.23 4.65 8.90
N THR A 82 5.00 4.27 8.56
CA THR A 82 4.35 3.13 9.20
C THR A 82 5.04 1.83 8.80
N LEU A 83 5.36 1.65 7.52
CA LEU A 83 6.10 0.50 7.02
C LEU A 83 7.50 0.41 7.65
N LEU A 84 8.25 1.52 7.66
CA LEU A 84 9.64 1.53 8.13
C LEU A 84 9.79 1.56 9.66
N CYS A 85 8.81 2.07 10.42
CA CYS A 85 8.88 2.08 11.88
C CYS A 85 8.25 0.84 12.52
N ARG A 86 7.33 0.14 11.84
CA ARG A 86 6.54 -0.96 12.42
C ARG A 86 6.74 -2.30 11.68
N SER A 87 7.76 -2.41 10.82
CA SER A 87 8.05 -3.64 10.07
C SER A 87 8.15 -4.88 10.95
N GLN A 88 8.67 -4.74 12.17
CA GLN A 88 8.82 -5.85 13.12
C GLN A 88 7.53 -6.18 13.91
N GLU A 89 6.61 -5.22 14.05
CA GLU A 89 5.36 -5.38 14.80
C GLU A 89 4.20 -5.88 13.92
N CYS A 90 4.23 -5.49 12.64
CA CYS A 90 3.18 -5.76 11.68
C CYS A 90 3.67 -6.81 10.68
N SER A 91 2.87 -7.85 10.41
CA SER A 91 3.17 -8.85 9.38
C SER A 91 2.94 -8.27 7.97
N PHE A 92 3.79 -7.34 7.58
CA PHE A 92 3.75 -6.77 6.25
C PHE A 92 4.25 -7.78 5.21
N ASP A 93 3.68 -7.69 4.01
CA ASP A 93 4.06 -8.39 2.80
C ASP A 93 5.29 -7.66 2.23
N PRO A 94 6.46 -8.31 2.17
CA PRO A 94 7.70 -7.67 1.76
C PRO A 94 7.62 -7.10 0.34
N THR A 95 7.12 -7.88 -0.63
CA THR A 95 7.00 -7.48 -2.03
C THR A 95 6.08 -6.28 -2.21
N ALA A 96 4.85 -6.32 -1.69
CA ALA A 96 3.94 -5.18 -1.79
C ALA A 96 4.50 -3.91 -1.11
N SER A 97 5.23 -4.07 -0.01
CA SER A 97 5.87 -2.96 0.70
C SER A 97 7.01 -2.35 -0.11
N LEU A 98 7.87 -3.19 -0.70
CA LEU A 98 9.01 -2.75 -1.49
C LEU A 98 8.59 -2.14 -2.82
N ASP A 99 7.59 -2.72 -3.51
CA ASP A 99 6.99 -2.13 -4.71
C ASP A 99 6.47 -0.72 -4.45
N PHE A 100 5.75 -0.54 -3.34
CA PHE A 100 5.24 0.77 -2.94
C PHE A 100 6.36 1.78 -2.66
N LEU A 101 7.39 1.38 -1.91
CA LEU A 101 8.54 2.24 -1.60
C LEU A 101 9.32 2.61 -2.87
N TRP A 102 9.53 1.63 -3.75
CA TRP A 102 10.18 1.82 -5.04
C TRP A 102 9.41 2.82 -5.90
N ALA A 103 8.10 2.66 -5.99
CA ALA A 103 7.19 3.55 -6.70
C ALA A 103 7.27 4.99 -6.15
N CYS A 104 7.29 5.16 -4.83
CA CYS A 104 7.43 6.48 -4.19
C CYS A 104 8.75 7.20 -4.55
N ILE A 105 9.86 6.45 -4.64
CA ILE A 105 11.17 7.00 -4.99
C ILE A 105 11.23 7.37 -6.48
N HIS A 106 10.63 6.57 -7.34
CA HIS A 106 10.78 6.68 -8.80
C HIS A 106 9.74 7.58 -9.48
N MET A 107 8.90 8.28 -8.72
CA MET A 107 7.89 9.20 -9.26
C MET A 107 8.21 10.68 -8.97
N PRO A 108 8.90 11.39 -9.88
CA PRO A 108 9.26 12.80 -9.73
C PRO A 108 8.08 13.73 -9.41
N ARG A 109 6.88 13.40 -9.89
CA ARG A 109 5.65 14.20 -9.71
C ARG A 109 5.10 14.17 -8.28
N ILE A 110 5.44 13.17 -7.48
CA ILE A 110 5.12 13.15 -6.04
C ILE A 110 5.85 14.32 -5.34
N TRP A 111 7.08 14.62 -5.79
CA TRP A 111 8.00 15.60 -5.20
C TRP A 111 7.85 17.02 -5.77
N GLN A 112 7.14 17.20 -6.88
CA GLN A 112 7.04 18.48 -7.61
C GLN A 112 5.70 19.21 -7.45
N GLY A 113 4.86 18.83 -6.47
CA GLY A 113 3.70 19.65 -6.06
C GLY A 113 2.33 19.09 -6.43
N ARG A 114 2.00 17.90 -5.91
CA ARG A 114 0.60 17.46 -5.82
C ARG A 114 -0.24 18.37 -4.92
N ASP A 115 0.37 18.94 -3.88
CA ASP A 115 -0.33 19.77 -2.90
C ASP A 115 -0.23 21.26 -3.28
N GLN A 116 -0.93 21.66 -4.34
CA GLN A 116 -0.96 23.06 -4.82
C GLN A 116 -1.72 24.00 -3.85
N ARG A 117 -2.27 23.49 -2.75
CA ARG A 117 -3.03 24.27 -1.76
C ARG A 117 -2.19 24.78 -0.58
N ILE A 118 -0.89 24.45 -0.52
CA ILE A 118 0.00 24.97 0.53
C ILE A 118 0.53 26.35 0.10
N PRO A 119 0.26 27.43 0.86
CA PRO A 119 0.76 28.77 0.53
C PRO A 119 2.30 28.75 0.43
N GLN A 120 2.84 29.36 -0.65
CA GLN A 120 4.27 29.31 -1.03
C GLN A 120 5.27 29.64 0.09
N LYS A 121 4.84 30.33 1.16
CA LYS A 121 5.67 30.64 2.34
C LYS A 121 6.04 29.44 3.21
N ARG A 122 5.46 28.25 2.98
CA ARG A 122 5.74 27.03 3.75
C ARG A 122 6.05 25.84 2.84
N ARG A 123 6.99 25.99 1.91
CA ARG A 123 7.61 24.82 1.26
C ARG A 123 8.60 24.21 2.24
N GLU A 124 8.12 23.31 3.09
CA GLU A 124 9.04 22.30 3.64
C GLU A 124 9.49 21.46 2.43
N GLU A 125 10.79 21.41 2.18
CA GLU A 125 11.34 20.45 1.24
C GLU A 125 11.03 19.07 1.79
N PHE A 126 9.98 18.46 1.25
CA PHE A 126 9.62 17.10 1.56
C PHE A 126 10.68 16.20 0.96
N VAL A 127 11.68 15.86 1.76
CA VAL A 127 12.75 14.92 1.41
C VAL A 127 12.59 13.70 2.30
N LEU A 128 12.54 12.51 1.71
CA LEU A 128 12.67 11.28 2.49
C LEU A 128 14.09 11.25 3.07
N ARG A 129 14.19 11.49 4.37
CA ARG A 129 15.43 11.34 5.16
C ARG A 129 15.21 10.23 6.18
N PRO A 130 15.33 8.96 5.76
CA PRO A 130 15.12 7.84 6.67
C PRO A 130 16.16 7.87 7.79
N LYS A 131 15.72 7.62 9.02
CA LYS A 131 16.61 7.48 10.17
C LYS A 131 17.26 6.09 10.17
N THR A 132 18.34 5.93 10.93
CA THR A 132 19.02 4.62 11.11
C THR A 132 18.06 3.45 11.40
N PRO A 133 17.09 3.53 12.33
CA PRO A 133 16.13 2.44 12.53
C PRO A 133 15.24 2.17 11.32
N GLU A 134 14.82 3.20 10.59
CA GLU A 134 13.99 3.05 9.38
C GLU A 134 14.78 2.39 8.24
N LEU A 135 16.09 2.64 8.15
CA LEU A 135 16.99 1.97 7.21
C LEU A 135 17.19 0.49 7.57
N LEU A 136 17.32 0.16 8.87
CA LEU A 136 17.42 -1.22 9.32
C LEU A 136 16.15 -2.00 8.96
N SER A 137 14.98 -1.43 9.23
CA SER A 137 13.69 -2.00 8.83
C SER A 137 13.55 -2.22 7.32
N LEU A 138 14.09 -1.30 6.50
CA LEU A 138 14.11 -1.47 5.05
C LEU A 138 14.98 -2.67 4.64
N VAL A 139 16.15 -2.82 5.25
CA VAL A 139 17.02 -3.98 5.01
C VAL A 139 16.34 -5.28 5.43
N GLU A 140 15.63 -5.28 6.56
CA GLU A 140 14.84 -6.44 7.00
C GLU A 140 13.74 -6.80 6.00
N LEU A 141 13.03 -5.81 5.44
CA LEU A 141 12.03 -6.04 4.39
C LEU A 141 12.67 -6.67 3.14
N ILE A 142 13.82 -6.16 2.69
CA ILE A 142 14.55 -6.71 1.54
C ILE A 142 14.97 -8.17 1.80
N LEU A 143 15.49 -8.46 2.99
CA LEU A 143 15.88 -9.83 3.37
C LEU A 143 14.69 -10.76 3.53
N ALA A 144 13.50 -10.24 3.85
CA ALA A 144 12.28 -11.03 3.98
C ALA A 144 11.61 -11.35 2.62
N GLU A 145 11.94 -10.60 1.57
CA GLU A 145 11.50 -10.87 0.20
C GLU A 145 12.31 -11.97 -0.49
N SER A 146 13.62 -12.05 -0.20
CA SER A 146 14.58 -13.01 -0.79
C SER A 146 14.40 -14.44 -0.30
#